data_AF-A0A1H6JNU2-F1
#
_entry.id   AF-A0A1H6JNU2-F1
#
_cell.length_a   1.000
_cell.length_b   1.000
_cell.length_c   1.000
_cell.angle_alpha   90.00
_cell.angle_beta   90.00
_cell.angle_gamma   90.00
#
_symmetry.space_group_name_H-M   'P 1'
#
loop_
_entity.id
_entity.type
_entity.pdbx_description
1 polymer ?
#
loop_
_entity_poly.entity_id
_entity_poly.type
_entity_poly.pdbx_seq_one_letter_code
_entity_poly.pdbx_strand_id
1 'polypeptide(L)'
;MNITRKQKGVTLIELMVVVAIIGILAAIAYPSYQGYVQRSNRAAAVACLTELSQFMERSYTASFSYEGIDIPALQCVNDIDTRYTFSVSDQAARTYTLNATPIGSQATDECGVLILNQAGRKGANGGFAVADVRQCW
;
A
#
# COMPACT_ATOMS: atom_id res chain seq x y z
N MET A 1 -50.11 -25.80 32.38
CA MET A 1 -50.31 -24.36 32.67
C MET A 1 -49.28 -23.59 31.85
N ASN A 2 -49.65 -23.06 30.68
CA ASN A 2 -48.71 -22.38 29.77
C ASN A 2 -48.48 -20.95 30.25
N ILE A 3 -47.28 -20.66 30.73
CA ILE A 3 -46.84 -19.31 31.11
C ILE A 3 -46.46 -18.58 29.82
N THR A 4 -47.36 -17.75 29.30
CA THR A 4 -47.03 -16.81 28.22
C THR A 4 -46.14 -15.70 28.78
N ARG A 5 -44.83 -15.78 28.52
CA ARG A 5 -43.90 -14.68 28.83
C ARG A 5 -44.28 -13.46 27.98
N LYS A 6 -44.59 -12.33 28.62
CA LYS A 6 -44.70 -11.04 27.91
C LYS A 6 -43.36 -10.72 27.25
N GLN A 7 -43.32 -10.61 25.93
CA GLN A 7 -42.15 -10.10 25.22
C GLN A 7 -41.93 -8.64 25.63
N LYS A 8 -40.77 -8.33 26.22
CA LYS A 8 -40.31 -6.97 26.43
C LYS A 8 -39.61 -6.50 25.16
N GLY A 9 -40.09 -5.40 24.57
CA GLY A 9 -39.46 -4.75 23.41
C GLY A 9 -38.31 -3.84 23.81
N VAL A 10 -37.45 -3.50 22.83
CA VAL A 10 -36.39 -2.50 22.98
C VAL A 10 -37.00 -1.10 23.02
N THR A 11 -36.50 -0.25 23.91
CA THR A 11 -36.93 1.15 23.98
C THR A 11 -36.16 2.02 22.99
N LEU A 12 -36.77 3.13 22.56
CA LEU A 12 -36.13 4.08 21.65
C LEU A 12 -34.85 4.68 22.26
N ILE A 13 -34.84 4.88 23.58
CA ILE A 13 -33.66 5.39 24.31
C ILE A 13 -32.52 4.36 24.37
N GLU A 14 -32.81 3.07 24.56
CA GLU A 14 -31.77 2.02 24.48
C GLU A 14 -31.12 1.99 23.10
N LEU A 15 -31.93 2.09 22.04
CA LEU A 15 -31.40 2.10 20.68
C LEU A 15 -30.55 3.35 20.41
N MET A 16 -30.95 4.52 20.90
CA MET A 16 -30.16 5.76 20.78
C MET A 16 -28.81 5.66 21.48
N VAL A 17 -28.75 5.08 22.70
CA VAL A 17 -27.49 4.89 23.42
C VAL A 17 -26.58 3.91 22.66
N VAL A 18 -27.12 2.82 22.14
CA VAL A 18 -26.35 1.85 21.33
C VAL A 18 -25.76 2.52 20.09
N VAL A 19 -26.55 3.31 19.35
CA VAL A 19 -26.07 4.03 18.16
C VAL A 19 -24.99 5.06 18.54
N ALA A 20 -25.15 5.77 19.65
CA ALA A 20 -24.14 6.71 20.14
C ALA A 20 -22.80 6.00 20.45
N ILE A 21 -22.85 4.85 21.12
CA ILE A 21 -21.65 4.06 21.44
C ILE A 21 -20.98 3.55 20.14
N ILE A 22 -21.76 3.00 19.21
CA ILE A 22 -21.24 2.54 17.91
C ILE A 22 -20.61 3.68 17.13
N GLY A 23 -21.21 4.87 17.14
CA GLY A 23 -20.66 6.06 16.47
C GLY A 23 -19.29 6.46 17.01
N ILE A 24 -19.10 6.46 18.33
CA ILE A 24 -17.81 6.76 18.97
C ILE A 24 -16.76 5.71 18.58
N LEU A 25 -17.12 4.43 18.63
CA LEU A 25 -16.19 3.34 18.27
C LEU A 25 -15.79 3.41 16.80
N ALA A 26 -16.75 3.67 15.90
CA ALA A 26 -16.51 3.75 14.46
C ALA A 26 -15.55 4.90 14.11
N ALA A 27 -15.66 6.05 14.79
CA ALA A 27 -14.80 7.21 14.56
C ALA A 27 -13.31 6.94 14.81
N ILE A 28 -12.98 6.03 15.73
CA ILE A 28 -11.60 5.65 16.07
C ILE A 28 -11.17 4.42 15.25
N ALA A 29 -12.03 3.41 15.17
CA ALA A 29 -11.69 2.12 14.57
C ALA A 29 -11.49 2.22 13.05
N TYR A 30 -12.30 3.03 12.36
CA TYR A 30 -12.25 3.15 10.90
C TYR A 30 -10.91 3.70 10.37
N PRO A 31 -10.42 4.89 10.80
CA PRO A 31 -9.13 5.40 10.33
C PRO A 31 -7.97 4.50 10.73
N SER A 32 -8.02 3.88 11.92
CA SER A 32 -6.99 2.92 12.36
C SER A 32 -6.93 1.69 11.45
N TYR A 33 -8.09 1.16 11.04
CA TYR A 33 -8.15 0.03 10.12
C TYR A 33 -7.65 0.39 8.73
N GLN A 34 -8.02 1.57 8.21
CA GLN A 34 -7.49 2.07 6.93
C GLN A 34 -5.96 2.16 6.96
N GLY A 35 -5.38 2.72 8.02
CA GLY A 35 -3.91 2.79 8.16
C GLY A 35 -3.26 1.41 8.24
N TYR A 36 -3.90 0.41 8.86
CA TYR A 36 -3.39 -0.96 8.86
C TYR A 36 -3.38 -1.58 7.45
N VAL A 37 -4.48 -1.43 6.71
CA VAL A 37 -4.59 -1.94 5.34
C VAL A 37 -3.56 -1.26 4.43
N GLN A 38 -3.38 0.06 4.55
CA GLN A 38 -2.39 0.81 3.78
C GLN A 38 -0.97 0.31 4.04
N ARG A 39 -0.59 0.06 5.30
CA ARG A 39 0.73 -0.53 5.64
C ARG A 39 0.90 -1.93 5.04
N SER A 40 -0.15 -2.75 5.06
CA SER A 40 -0.11 -4.09 4.43
C SER A 40 0.10 -4.00 2.92
N ASN A 41 -0.61 -3.09 2.25
CA ASN A 41 -0.45 -2.87 0.81
C ASN A 41 0.95 -2.33 0.47
N ARG A 42 1.49 -1.45 1.33
CA ARG A 42 2.85 -0.92 1.19
C ARG A 42 3.90 -2.02 1.25
N ALA A 43 3.76 -2.96 2.19
CA ALA A 43 4.64 -4.13 2.28
C ALA A 43 4.61 -4.97 0.98
N ALA A 44 3.44 -5.13 0.37
CA ALA A 44 3.31 -5.82 -0.93
C ALA A 44 4.01 -5.04 -2.07
N ALA A 45 3.87 -3.71 -2.11
CA ALA A 45 4.57 -2.87 -3.08
C ALA A 45 6.09 -2.93 -2.91
N VAL A 46 6.60 -2.92 -1.68
CA VAL A 46 8.04 -3.09 -1.36
C VAL A 46 8.56 -4.45 -1.83
N ALA A 47 7.79 -5.52 -1.61
CA ALA A 47 8.14 -6.84 -2.11
C ALA A 47 8.21 -6.84 -3.65
N CYS A 48 7.24 -6.22 -4.32
CA CYS A 48 7.22 -6.15 -5.77
C CYS A 48 8.33 -5.27 -6.36
N LEU A 49 8.70 -4.14 -5.72
CA LEU A 49 9.88 -3.36 -6.08
C LEU A 49 11.16 -4.20 -6.00
N THR A 50 11.25 -5.08 -5.00
CA THR A 50 12.40 -5.99 -4.84
C THR A 50 12.43 -7.07 -5.92
N GLU A 51 11.28 -7.58 -6.35
CA GLU A 51 11.20 -8.53 -7.47
C GLU A 51 11.53 -7.86 -8.81
N LEU A 52 11.06 -6.63 -9.01
CA LEU A 52 11.39 -5.81 -10.16
C LEU A 52 12.88 -5.49 -10.21
N SER A 53 13.52 -5.16 -9.08
CA SER A 53 14.97 -4.91 -9.08
C SER A 53 15.75 -6.17 -9.48
N GLN A 54 15.35 -7.35 -9.00
CA GLN A 54 15.94 -8.62 -9.45
C GLN A 54 15.73 -8.87 -10.95
N PHE A 55 14.58 -8.47 -11.51
CA PHE A 55 14.38 -8.51 -12.96
C PHE A 55 15.34 -7.56 -13.69
N MET A 56 15.52 -6.33 -13.21
CA MET A 56 16.47 -5.37 -13.79
C MET A 56 17.89 -5.96 -13.81
N GLU A 57 18.35 -6.58 -12.71
CA GLU A 57 19.69 -7.18 -12.65
C GLU A 57 19.87 -8.38 -13.61
N ARG A 58 18.82 -9.20 -13.78
CA ARG A 58 18.83 -10.29 -14.77
C ARG A 58 18.94 -9.75 -16.19
N SER A 59 18.17 -8.72 -16.51
CA SER A 59 18.21 -8.06 -17.82
C SER A 59 19.60 -7.46 -18.09
N TYR A 60 20.20 -6.79 -17.10
CA TYR A 60 21.55 -6.25 -17.21
C TYR A 60 22.60 -7.31 -17.51
N THR A 61 22.48 -8.49 -16.89
CA THR A 61 23.39 -9.62 -17.14
C THR A 61 23.34 -10.10 -18.60
N ALA A 62 22.20 -9.93 -19.28
CA ALA A 62 22.02 -10.34 -20.67
C ALA A 62 22.43 -9.26 -21.69
N SER A 63 22.17 -7.98 -21.39
CA SER A 63 22.31 -6.87 -22.35
C SER A 63 23.42 -5.87 -22.01
N PHE A 64 24.01 -5.95 -20.81
CA PHE A 64 24.96 -4.97 -20.25
C PHE A 64 24.42 -3.53 -20.20
N SER A 65 23.09 -3.34 -20.23
CA SER A 65 22.43 -2.03 -20.17
C SER A 65 21.07 -2.13 -19.50
N TYR A 66 20.69 -1.11 -18.72
CA TYR A 66 19.31 -0.98 -18.22
C TYR A 66 18.43 -0.15 -19.15
N GLU A 67 18.93 0.37 -20.27
CA GLU A 67 18.14 1.22 -21.17
C GLU A 67 17.08 0.44 -21.94
N GLY A 68 15.91 1.06 -22.11
CA GLY A 68 14.81 0.52 -22.90
C GLY A 68 14.13 -0.68 -22.25
N ILE A 69 14.29 -0.87 -20.94
CA ILE A 69 13.59 -1.90 -20.19
C ILE A 69 12.26 -1.31 -19.72
N ASP A 70 11.16 -1.99 -20.07
CA ASP A 70 9.84 -1.71 -19.53
C ASP A 70 9.55 -2.57 -18.28
N ILE A 71 8.56 -2.14 -17.49
CA ILE A 71 8.10 -2.93 -16.35
C ILE A 71 7.48 -4.25 -16.86
N PRO A 72 8.00 -5.43 -16.47
CA PRO A 72 7.40 -6.71 -16.83
C PRO A 72 6.06 -6.93 -16.12
N ALA A 73 5.17 -7.69 -16.76
CA ALA A 73 3.89 -8.11 -16.18
C ALA A 73 4.05 -9.25 -15.16
N LEU A 74 4.83 -9.01 -14.09
CA LEU A 74 5.02 -9.95 -12.98
C LEU A 74 3.70 -10.13 -12.21
N GLN A 75 3.53 -11.30 -11.58
CA GLN A 75 2.34 -11.57 -10.76
C GLN A 75 2.19 -10.55 -9.62
N CYS A 76 3.30 -10.16 -8.98
CA CYS A 76 3.26 -9.14 -7.91
C CYS A 76 2.70 -7.80 -8.38
N VAL A 77 2.93 -7.42 -9.66
CA VAL A 77 2.42 -6.16 -10.24
C VAL A 77 0.92 -6.27 -10.45
N ASN A 78 0.46 -7.41 -10.99
CA ASN A 78 -0.95 -7.65 -11.26
C ASN A 78 -1.79 -7.79 -9.98
N ASP A 79 -1.25 -8.42 -8.93
CA ASP A 79 -1.97 -8.64 -7.66
C ASP A 79 -2.32 -7.33 -6.92
N ILE A 80 -1.62 -6.24 -7.24
CA ILE A 80 -1.78 -4.94 -6.56
C ILE A 80 -2.07 -3.79 -7.53
N ASP A 81 -2.42 -4.07 -8.79
CA ASP A 81 -2.64 -3.11 -9.87
C ASP A 81 -3.74 -2.06 -9.59
N THR A 82 -4.68 -2.37 -8.69
CA THR A 82 -5.72 -1.44 -8.22
C THR A 82 -5.24 -0.46 -7.15
N ARG A 83 -4.04 -0.68 -6.59
CA ARG A 83 -3.48 0.07 -5.45
C ARG A 83 -2.13 0.70 -5.76
N TYR A 84 -1.38 0.15 -6.72
CA TYR A 84 -0.11 0.69 -7.16
C TYR A 84 0.06 0.58 -8.67
N THR A 85 0.65 1.61 -9.26
CA THR A 85 1.22 1.55 -10.61
C THR A 85 2.74 1.60 -10.51
N PHE A 86 3.40 0.74 -11.30
CA PHE A 86 4.85 0.66 -11.32
C PHE A 86 5.40 1.33 -12.58
N SER A 87 6.49 2.08 -12.42
CA SER A 87 7.21 2.68 -13.54
C SER A 87 8.71 2.63 -13.30
N VAL A 88 9.46 2.76 -14.38
CA VAL A 88 10.92 2.86 -14.35
C VAL A 88 11.34 4.19 -14.98
N SER A 89 12.17 4.94 -14.28
CA SER A 89 12.73 6.23 -14.69
C SER A 89 14.27 6.21 -14.58
N ASP A 90 14.91 7.30 -15.01
CA ASP A 90 16.37 7.49 -14.93
C ASP A 90 17.19 6.33 -15.52
N GLN A 91 16.64 5.71 -16.57
CA GLN A 91 17.30 4.61 -17.25
C GLN A 91 18.52 5.13 -18.02
N ALA A 92 19.66 4.53 -17.73
CA ALA A 92 20.87 4.64 -18.51
C ALA A 92 21.57 3.28 -18.51
N ALA A 93 22.69 3.17 -19.21
CA ALA A 93 23.46 1.93 -19.25
C ALA A 93 23.79 1.33 -17.87
N ARG A 94 23.81 2.12 -16.78
CA ARG A 94 24.12 1.62 -15.41
C ARG A 94 23.23 2.20 -14.31
N THR A 95 22.12 2.85 -14.66
CA THR A 95 21.22 3.45 -13.68
C THR A 95 19.77 3.13 -14.01
N TYR A 96 18.96 2.99 -12.97
CA TYR A 96 17.51 2.95 -13.08
C TYR A 96 16.91 3.38 -11.74
N THR A 97 15.68 3.87 -11.79
CA THR A 97 14.86 4.17 -10.63
C THR A 97 13.51 3.48 -10.82
N LEU A 98 13.19 2.50 -9.97
CA LEU A 98 11.86 1.89 -9.91
C LEU A 98 10.98 2.73 -8.99
N ASN A 99 9.75 3.01 -9.43
CA ASN A 99 8.76 3.77 -8.70
C ASN A 99 7.49 2.93 -8.52
N ALA A 100 6.98 2.84 -7.29
CA ALA A 100 5.65 2.33 -7.00
C ALA A 100 4.77 3.51 -6.59
N THR A 101 3.87 3.93 -7.49
CA THR A 101 2.98 5.07 -7.29
C THR A 101 1.65 4.59 -6.71
N PRO A 102 1.25 5.03 -5.51
CA PRO A 102 -0.02 4.61 -4.93
C PRO A 102 -1.20 5.20 -5.70
N ILE A 103 -2.23 4.39 -5.92
CA ILE A 103 -3.48 4.77 -6.59
C ILE A 103 -4.70 4.23 -5.81
N GLY A 104 -5.90 4.63 -6.23
CA GLY A 104 -7.13 4.17 -5.61
C GLY A 104 -7.18 4.50 -4.11
N SER A 105 -7.53 3.53 -3.27
CA SER A 105 -7.59 3.69 -1.81
C SER A 105 -6.21 3.87 -1.15
N GLN A 106 -5.12 3.55 -1.85
CA GLN A 106 -3.76 3.75 -1.37
C GLN A 106 -3.26 5.18 -1.62
N ALA A 107 -3.90 5.96 -2.50
CA ALA A 107 -3.44 7.29 -2.89
C ALA A 107 -3.33 8.29 -1.74
N THR A 108 -4.02 8.03 -0.62
CA THR A 108 -3.99 8.85 0.60
C THR A 108 -2.95 8.38 1.63
N ASP A 109 -2.15 7.36 1.31
CA ASP A 109 -1.04 6.91 2.15
C ASP A 109 0.02 8.03 2.27
N GLU A 110 0.38 8.37 3.50
CA GLU A 110 1.38 9.37 3.86
C GLU A 110 2.78 9.11 3.29
N CYS A 111 3.05 7.88 2.83
CA CYS A 111 4.33 7.48 2.26
C CYS A 111 4.47 7.72 0.75
N GLY A 112 3.38 8.06 0.06
CA GLY A 112 3.39 8.45 -1.35
C GLY A 112 4.13 7.44 -2.25
N VAL A 113 4.87 7.96 -3.21
CA VAL A 113 5.64 7.13 -4.16
C VAL A 113 6.84 6.49 -3.45
N LEU A 114 6.89 5.16 -3.47
CA LEU A 114 8.05 4.40 -3.02
C LEU A 114 9.05 4.22 -4.16
N ILE A 115 10.33 4.34 -3.84
CA ILE A 115 11.43 4.33 -4.81
C ILE A 115 12.47 3.28 -4.43
N LEU A 116 12.95 2.52 -5.42
CA LEU A 116 14.14 1.67 -5.30
C LEU A 116 15.01 1.84 -6.54
N ASN A 117 16.28 2.19 -6.36
CA ASN A 117 17.21 2.32 -7.49
C ASN A 117 18.22 1.17 -7.57
N GLN A 118 19.05 1.17 -8.61
CA GLN A 118 20.08 0.17 -8.86
C GLN A 118 21.12 0.01 -7.74
N ALA A 119 21.33 1.04 -6.92
CA ALA A 119 22.24 1.01 -5.78
C ALA A 119 21.58 0.49 -4.49
N GLY A 120 20.31 0.05 -4.56
CA GLY A 120 19.51 -0.32 -3.39
C GLY A 120 19.07 0.89 -2.55
N ARG A 121 19.19 2.11 -3.08
CA ARG A 121 18.74 3.32 -2.39
C ARG A 121 17.22 3.35 -2.39
N LYS A 122 16.66 3.34 -1.19
CA LYS A 122 15.22 3.44 -0.93
C LYS A 122 14.79 4.89 -0.84
N GLY A 123 13.60 5.20 -1.35
CA GLY A 123 12.97 6.52 -1.26
C GLY A 123 11.47 6.42 -1.00
N ALA A 124 10.89 7.46 -0.44
CA ALA A 124 9.47 7.58 -0.14
C ALA A 124 9.02 9.02 -0.41
N ASN A 125 7.71 9.24 -0.59
CA ASN A 125 7.14 10.54 -0.99
C ASN A 125 7.79 11.13 -2.25
N GLY A 126 8.23 10.28 -3.17
CA GLY A 126 8.91 10.74 -4.40
C GLY A 126 10.34 11.25 -4.17
N GLY A 127 10.89 11.10 -2.96
CA GLY A 127 12.21 11.59 -2.59
C GLY A 127 13.02 10.61 -1.74
N PHE A 128 14.13 11.10 -1.18
CA PHE A 128 15.10 10.30 -0.42
C PHE A 128 15.34 10.84 0.99
N ALA A 129 14.36 11.54 1.57
CA ALA A 129 14.46 12.06 2.93
C ALA A 129 14.55 10.88 3.92
N VAL A 130 15.54 10.94 4.81
CA VAL A 130 15.82 9.84 5.76
C VAL A 130 14.65 9.58 6.71
N ALA A 131 13.90 10.62 7.08
CA ALA A 131 12.72 10.48 7.94
C ALA A 131 11.62 9.64 7.25
N ASP A 132 11.29 10.00 6.00
CA ASP A 132 10.28 9.29 5.22
C ASP A 132 10.69 7.84 4.97
N VAL A 133 11.96 7.59 4.60
CA VAL A 133 12.46 6.22 4.38
C VAL A 133 12.33 5.38 5.65
N ARG A 134 12.67 5.92 6.83
CA ARG A 134 12.54 5.18 8.11
C ARG A 134 11.11 4.84 8.47
N GLN A 135 10.15 5.68 8.08
CA GLN A 135 8.73 5.47 8.37
C GLN A 135 8.07 4.53 7.33
N CYS A 136 8.55 4.56 6.09
CA CYS A 136 7.87 3.96 4.95
C CYS A 136 8.44 2.62 4.46
N TRP A 137 9.70 2.30 4.79
CA TRP A 137 10.43 1.11 4.32
C TRP A 137 10.91 0.19 5.45
#